data_AF-A0A6P0TSS7-F1
#
_entry.id   AF-A0A6P0TSS7-F1
#
_cell.length_a   1.000
_cell.length_b   1.000
_cell.length_c   1.000
_cell.angle_alpha   90.00
_cell.angle_beta   90.00
_cell.angle_gamma   90.00
#
_symmetry.space_group_name_H-M   'P 1'
#
loop_
_entity.id
_entity.type
_entity.pdbx_description
1 polymer ?
#
loop_
_entity_poly.entity_id
_entity_poly.type
_entity_poly.pdbx_seq_one_letter_code
_entity_poly.pdbx_strand_id
1 'polypeptide(L)'
;MSDLESNLSALVAKVSQLEKQQVTLKKYVVKLKHTLDEQIENFNHRPEAQDIENLQENFVALTLGLDELLALNNPIKSTTETQDKSSDNWQKTEEYQNQLVFDRPDSRGVLIEALETVKARLIIVCPWLNCNSIDEHLLNKFKNCLNRNCQIDIGWGYLGDRSNIGKGWKYNALGDLQELEESYSGLFRLKLLGTHENFLVCDEKFAFVGSHNFLASGEESLEREVGVLTSDSEIIQGLINRFDDGEGLDESEIHRRFAASVKSLDEVEYLPGVIDESEMEFRDFSMVVHEDEEEEEEVEYLPGVVDENEMEFQNISMMVDEEEEEEEESQEPVVSAEEFLRRYSEGELDFTGINLSGADLSGKSFSGSKLNLSNANFNAANLSGASFESA
;
A
#
# COMPACT_ATOMS: atom_id res chain seq x y z
N MET A 1 -52.66 -9.78 12.40
CA MET A 1 -52.43 -10.10 10.97
C MET A 1 -52.04 -8.87 10.18
N SER A 2 -52.75 -7.73 10.28
CA SER A 2 -52.42 -6.53 9.49
C SER A 2 -51.03 -5.95 9.73
N ASP A 3 -50.53 -5.95 10.98
CA ASP A 3 -49.20 -5.39 11.28
C ASP A 3 -48.06 -6.26 10.74
N LEU A 4 -48.29 -7.58 10.66
CA LEU A 4 -47.31 -8.52 10.12
C LEU A 4 -47.24 -8.43 8.59
N GLU A 5 -48.39 -8.28 7.92
CA GLU A 5 -48.47 -8.05 6.47
C GLU A 5 -47.89 -6.69 6.07
N SER A 6 -48.11 -5.66 6.87
CA SER A 6 -47.52 -4.33 6.66
C SER A 6 -45.99 -4.36 6.79
N ASN A 7 -45.45 -5.08 7.79
CA ASN A 7 -44.01 -5.22 7.98
C ASN A 7 -43.37 -6.07 6.89
N LEU A 8 -44.05 -7.11 6.42
CA LEU A 8 -43.57 -7.94 5.31
C LEU A 8 -43.51 -7.14 4.00
N SER A 9 -44.53 -6.34 3.72
CA SER A 9 -44.56 -5.46 2.54
C SER A 9 -43.44 -4.40 2.57
N ALA A 10 -43.18 -3.80 3.75
CA ALA A 10 -42.08 -2.86 3.94
C ALA A 10 -40.70 -3.53 3.75
N LEU A 11 -40.54 -4.77 4.20
CA LEU A 11 -39.30 -5.52 4.02
C LEU A 11 -39.06 -5.86 2.55
N VAL A 12 -40.09 -6.33 1.83
CA VAL A 12 -40.02 -6.63 0.39
C VAL A 12 -39.67 -5.37 -0.42
N ALA A 13 -40.26 -4.23 -0.09
CA ALA A 13 -39.92 -2.96 -0.74
C ALA A 13 -38.46 -2.55 -0.50
N LYS A 14 -37.94 -2.77 0.71
CA LYS A 14 -36.55 -2.46 1.07
C LYS A 14 -35.57 -3.40 0.37
N VAL A 15 -35.87 -4.69 0.28
CA VAL A 15 -35.06 -5.67 -0.48
C VAL A 15 -35.01 -5.27 -1.96
N SER A 16 -36.15 -4.96 -2.58
CA SER A 16 -36.19 -4.53 -3.98
C SER A 16 -35.43 -3.21 -4.23
N GLN A 17 -35.40 -2.30 -3.25
CA GLN A 17 -34.59 -1.09 -3.32
C GLN A 17 -33.09 -1.39 -3.23
N LEU A 18 -32.68 -2.30 -2.34
CA LEU A 18 -31.28 -2.72 -2.19
C LEU A 18 -30.78 -3.43 -3.45
N GLU A 19 -31.59 -4.28 -4.08
CA GLU A 19 -31.26 -4.93 -5.36
C GLU A 19 -30.98 -3.89 -6.47
N LYS A 20 -31.81 -2.85 -6.58
CA LYS A 20 -31.58 -1.75 -7.55
C LYS A 20 -30.32 -0.96 -7.26
N GLN A 21 -30.01 -0.71 -5.99
CA GLN A 21 -28.76 -0.06 -5.58
C GLN A 21 -27.55 -0.94 -5.91
N GLN A 22 -27.63 -2.26 -5.69
CA GLN A 22 -26.57 -3.21 -5.99
C GLN A 22 -26.26 -3.26 -7.50
N VAL A 23 -27.29 -3.26 -8.36
CA VAL A 23 -27.12 -3.22 -9.82
C VAL A 23 -26.44 -1.91 -10.27
N THR A 24 -26.80 -0.79 -9.65
CA THR A 24 -26.21 0.52 -9.96
C THR A 24 -24.73 0.57 -9.52
N LEU A 25 -24.44 0.03 -8.33
CA LEU A 25 -23.08 -0.05 -7.80
C LEU A 25 -22.18 -0.93 -8.67
N LYS A 26 -22.68 -2.11 -9.10
CA LYS A 26 -21.95 -3.00 -10.04
C LYS A 26 -21.56 -2.27 -11.33
N LYS A 27 -22.47 -1.48 -11.90
CA LYS A 27 -22.18 -0.67 -13.10
C LYS A 27 -21.12 0.39 -12.85
N TYR A 28 -21.15 1.03 -11.68
CA TYR A 28 -20.16 2.04 -11.30
C TYR A 28 -18.76 1.43 -11.11
N VAL A 29 -18.67 0.26 -10.46
CA VAL A 29 -17.41 -0.49 -10.27
C VAL A 29 -16.79 -0.87 -11.61
N VAL A 30 -17.60 -1.36 -12.56
CA VAL A 30 -17.12 -1.69 -13.92
C VAL A 30 -16.57 -0.46 -14.63
N LYS A 31 -17.24 0.70 -14.50
CA LYS A 31 -16.78 1.95 -15.11
C LYS A 31 -15.48 2.44 -14.46
N LEU A 32 -15.37 2.38 -13.13
CA LEU A 32 -14.15 2.73 -12.41
C LEU A 32 -12.98 1.84 -12.80
N LYS A 33 -13.20 0.53 -12.93
CA LYS A 33 -12.19 -0.42 -13.40
C LYS A 33 -11.67 -0.02 -14.77
N HIS A 34 -12.58 0.27 -15.71
CA HIS A 34 -12.20 0.69 -17.05
C HIS A 34 -11.40 2.01 -17.05
N THR A 35 -11.81 3.01 -16.26
CA THR A 35 -11.03 4.25 -16.12
C THR A 35 -9.65 4.01 -15.52
N LEU A 36 -9.54 3.08 -14.56
CA LEU A 36 -8.26 2.73 -13.96
C LEU A 36 -7.33 2.03 -14.96
N ASP A 37 -7.87 1.11 -15.74
CA ASP A 37 -7.12 0.41 -16.80
C ASP A 37 -6.60 1.40 -17.85
N GLU A 38 -7.42 2.37 -18.25
CA GLU A 38 -7.00 3.46 -19.16
C GLU A 38 -5.92 4.37 -18.55
N GLN A 39 -6.00 4.67 -17.24
CA GLN A 39 -4.97 5.44 -16.55
C GLN A 39 -3.65 4.66 -16.42
N ILE A 40 -3.72 3.33 -16.22
CA ILE A 40 -2.55 2.44 -16.20
C ILE A 40 -1.92 2.38 -17.59
N GLU A 41 -2.72 2.26 -18.65
CA GLU A 41 -2.22 2.26 -20.02
C GLU A 41 -1.53 3.59 -20.34
N ASN A 42 -2.15 4.72 -20.00
CA ASN A 42 -1.53 6.03 -20.11
C ASN A 42 -0.27 6.17 -19.24
N PHE A 43 -0.20 5.45 -18.11
CA PHE A 43 1.00 5.41 -17.26
C PHE A 43 2.15 4.68 -17.94
N ASN A 44 1.87 3.55 -18.57
CA ASN A 44 2.89 2.71 -19.20
C ASN A 44 3.43 3.32 -20.49
N HIS A 45 2.69 4.23 -21.12
CA HIS A 45 3.09 4.89 -22.37
C HIS A 45 3.62 6.33 -22.18
N ARG A 46 4.01 6.68 -20.95
CA ARG A 46 4.58 8.00 -20.62
C ARG A 46 5.91 8.25 -21.35
N PRO A 47 6.07 9.35 -22.11
CA PRO A 47 7.32 9.67 -22.79
C PRO A 47 8.48 9.94 -21.82
N GLU A 48 8.19 10.33 -20.58
CA GLU A 48 9.19 10.62 -19.55
C GLU A 48 10.05 9.41 -19.18
N ALA A 49 9.52 8.18 -19.33
CA ALA A 49 10.30 6.96 -19.12
C ALA A 49 11.42 6.83 -20.17
N GLN A 50 11.13 7.16 -21.43
CA GLN A 50 12.10 7.16 -22.53
C GLN A 50 13.12 8.31 -22.39
N ASP A 51 12.67 9.46 -21.87
CA ASP A 51 13.55 10.61 -21.61
C ASP A 51 14.57 10.32 -20.49
N ILE A 52 14.18 9.54 -19.47
CA ILE A 52 15.10 9.10 -18.41
C ILE A 52 16.16 8.14 -18.96
N GLU A 53 15.77 7.20 -19.83
CA GLU A 53 16.71 6.27 -20.48
C GLU A 53 17.71 7.03 -21.36
N ASN A 54 17.23 7.99 -22.15
CA ASN A 54 18.10 8.86 -22.96
C ASN A 54 19.03 9.72 -22.09
N LEU A 55 18.58 10.20 -20.94
CA LEU A 55 19.42 10.96 -20.00
C LEU A 55 20.49 10.08 -19.34
N GLN A 56 20.18 8.83 -19.03
CA GLN A 56 21.15 7.87 -18.51
C GLN A 56 22.25 7.58 -19.53
N GLU A 57 21.91 7.38 -20.80
CA GLU A 57 22.89 7.19 -21.87
C GLU A 57 23.82 8.40 -22.03
N ASN A 58 23.25 9.61 -21.99
CA ASN A 58 24.02 10.85 -22.06
C ASN A 58 24.97 11.01 -20.86
N PHE A 59 24.55 10.61 -19.66
CA PHE A 59 25.37 10.68 -18.46
C PHE A 59 26.57 9.71 -18.53
N VAL A 60 26.37 8.51 -19.06
CA VAL A 60 27.45 7.54 -19.29
C VAL A 60 28.45 8.08 -20.32
N ALA A 61 27.97 8.65 -21.42
CA ALA A 61 28.83 9.24 -22.45
C ALA A 61 29.68 10.42 -21.91
N LEU A 62 29.07 11.28 -21.08
CA LEU A 62 29.78 12.39 -20.41
C LEU A 62 30.82 11.89 -19.41
N THR A 63 30.50 10.85 -18.64
CA THR A 63 31.43 10.25 -17.65
C THR A 63 32.67 9.68 -18.34
N LEU A 64 32.47 8.93 -19.44
CA LEU A 64 33.57 8.40 -20.24
C LEU A 64 34.45 9.50 -20.86
N GLY A 65 33.84 10.59 -21.34
CA GLY A 65 34.59 11.75 -21.86
C GLY A 65 35.39 12.48 -20.77
N LEU A 66 34.89 12.51 -19.53
CA LEU A 66 35.60 13.10 -18.39
C LEU A 66 36.83 12.28 -18.01
N ASP A 67 36.71 10.95 -17.98
CA ASP A 67 37.83 10.04 -17.69
C ASP A 67 38.92 10.12 -18.77
N GLU A 68 38.54 10.29 -20.03
CA GLU A 68 39.47 10.47 -21.15
C GLU A 68 40.23 11.81 -21.05
N LEU A 69 39.55 12.89 -20.63
CA LEU A 69 40.17 14.19 -20.36
C LEU A 69 41.08 14.16 -19.13
N LEU A 70 40.71 13.44 -18.08
CA LEU A 70 41.55 13.25 -16.89
C LEU A 70 42.80 12.41 -17.19
N ALA A 71 42.70 11.43 -18.10
CA ALA A 71 43.82 10.63 -18.57
C ALA A 71 44.81 11.45 -19.43
N LEU A 72 44.31 12.42 -20.20
CA LEU A 72 45.14 13.30 -21.04
C LEU A 72 45.85 14.41 -20.26
N ASN A 73 45.35 14.79 -19.08
CA ASN A 73 45.86 15.96 -18.35
C ASN A 73 46.84 15.64 -17.21
N ASN A 74 47.53 14.50 -17.30
CA ASN A 74 48.42 14.03 -16.23
C ASN A 74 49.92 14.14 -16.61
N PRO A 75 50.61 15.23 -16.24
CA PRO A 75 52.06 15.22 -16.10
C PRO A 75 52.47 15.27 -14.61
N ILE A 76 52.94 14.12 -14.12
CA ILE A 76 54.03 13.92 -13.14
C ILE A 76 53.96 14.65 -11.77
N LYS A 77 54.01 13.82 -10.72
CA LYS A 77 54.43 14.11 -9.33
C LYS A 77 55.34 15.35 -9.14
N SER A 78 54.94 16.26 -8.26
CA SER A 78 55.85 17.02 -7.40
C SER A 78 55.10 17.62 -6.22
N THR A 79 55.60 17.31 -5.02
CA THR A 79 55.41 18.00 -3.75
C THR A 79 55.36 19.52 -3.87
N THR A 80 54.37 20.14 -3.22
CA THR A 80 54.60 21.33 -2.38
C THR A 80 53.45 21.51 -1.40
N GLU A 81 53.82 21.56 -0.12
CA GLU A 81 53.05 22.12 0.98
C GLU A 81 52.54 23.53 0.62
N THR A 82 51.27 23.82 0.95
CA THR A 82 50.91 25.14 1.49
C THR A 82 49.59 25.07 2.25
N GLN A 83 49.74 25.19 3.57
CA GLN A 83 48.88 25.94 4.50
C GLN A 83 47.41 25.51 4.67
N ASP A 84 47.30 24.50 5.54
CA ASP A 84 46.31 24.36 6.58
C ASP A 84 45.91 25.72 7.22
N LYS A 85 44.63 26.08 7.06
CA LYS A 85 43.89 27.04 7.89
C LYS A 85 42.43 26.64 7.96
N SER A 86 42.16 25.58 8.71
CA SER A 86 41.11 25.51 9.74
C SER A 86 40.87 24.03 10.03
N SER A 87 41.83 23.45 10.74
CA SER A 87 41.63 22.26 11.53
C SER A 87 40.57 22.57 12.60
N ASP A 88 39.29 22.43 12.26
CA ASP A 88 38.28 22.21 13.29
C ASP A 88 38.57 20.85 13.91
N ASN A 89 38.85 20.94 15.19
CA ASN A 89 39.48 19.94 16.01
C ASN A 89 38.48 18.80 16.26
N TRP A 90 38.48 17.75 15.44
CA TRP A 90 37.77 16.48 15.71
C TRP A 90 38.46 15.69 16.85
N GLN A 91 38.77 16.36 17.95
CA GLN A 91 39.17 15.69 19.19
C GLN A 91 37.93 15.51 20.04
N LYS A 92 37.06 14.55 19.65
CA LYS A 92 36.09 14.01 20.58
C LYS A 92 36.84 13.15 21.60
N THR A 93 36.75 13.54 22.85
CA THR A 93 37.41 12.89 24.01
C THR A 93 36.53 11.88 24.73
N GLU A 94 35.34 11.57 24.21
CA GLU A 94 34.42 10.58 24.77
C GLU A 94 34.36 9.34 23.86
N GLU A 95 34.36 8.14 24.44
CA GLU A 95 34.08 6.90 23.69
C GLU A 95 32.60 6.85 23.33
N TYR A 96 32.26 7.27 22.11
CA TYR A 96 30.94 7.02 21.52
C TYR A 96 31.03 5.84 20.55
N GLN A 97 29.97 5.03 20.52
CA GLN A 97 29.85 3.90 19.61
C GLN A 97 28.96 4.30 18.45
N ASN A 98 29.51 4.18 17.23
CA ASN A 98 28.77 4.35 15.99
C ASN A 98 28.76 3.04 15.23
N GLN A 99 27.59 2.64 14.76
CA GLN A 99 27.39 1.43 13.98
C GLN A 99 26.57 1.76 12.74
N LEU A 100 27.00 1.23 11.58
CA LEU A 100 26.18 1.24 10.38
C LEU A 100 25.09 0.18 10.51
N VAL A 101 23.89 0.57 10.09
CA VAL A 101 22.70 -0.28 10.03
C VAL A 101 22.29 -0.34 8.58
N PHE A 102 22.10 -1.55 8.04
CA PHE A 102 21.82 -1.76 6.63
C PHE A 102 20.43 -2.31 6.43
N ASP A 103 19.77 -1.81 5.39
CA ASP A 103 18.51 -2.33 4.90
C ASP A 103 17.35 -2.24 5.93
N ARG A 104 16.17 -2.63 5.47
CA ARG A 104 14.92 -2.43 6.21
C ARG A 104 14.81 -3.30 7.47
N PRO A 105 15.20 -4.59 7.46
CA PRO A 105 15.08 -5.43 8.66
C PRO A 105 15.91 -4.91 9.83
N ASP A 106 17.16 -4.50 9.61
CA ASP A 106 18.01 -4.02 10.71
C ASP A 106 17.54 -2.65 11.21
N SER A 107 17.14 -1.75 10.29
CA SER A 107 16.57 -0.44 10.64
C SER A 107 15.30 -0.60 11.48
N ARG A 108 14.44 -1.55 11.11
CA ARG A 108 13.23 -1.90 11.86
C ARG A 108 13.57 -2.54 13.21
N GLY A 109 14.60 -3.40 13.25
CA GLY A 109 15.15 -3.97 14.48
C GLY A 109 15.52 -2.91 15.52
N VAL A 110 16.13 -1.79 15.09
CA VAL A 110 16.45 -0.68 15.98
C VAL A 110 15.20 -0.05 16.60
N LEU A 111 14.12 0.14 15.85
CA LEU A 111 12.85 0.63 16.39
C LEU A 111 12.27 -0.35 17.43
N ILE A 112 12.28 -1.65 17.13
CA ILE A 112 11.78 -2.67 18.05
C ILE A 112 12.59 -2.69 19.35
N GLU A 113 13.94 -2.63 19.25
CA GLU A 113 14.82 -2.53 20.42
C GLU A 113 14.52 -1.28 21.24
N ALA A 114 14.35 -0.12 20.59
CA ALA A 114 14.01 1.12 21.27
C ALA A 114 12.68 0.99 22.04
N LEU A 115 11.65 0.42 21.42
CA LEU A 115 10.34 0.18 22.04
C LEU A 115 10.38 -0.81 23.20
N GLU A 116 11.35 -1.71 23.25
CA GLU A 116 11.50 -2.70 24.32
C GLU A 116 12.39 -2.18 25.46
N THR A 117 13.36 -1.33 25.15
CA THR A 117 14.41 -0.93 26.09
C THR A 117 14.21 0.44 26.71
N VAL A 118 13.50 1.36 26.05
CA VAL A 118 13.25 2.74 26.53
C VAL A 118 12.72 2.76 27.96
N LYS A 119 13.20 3.76 28.73
CA LYS A 119 12.86 3.95 30.15
C LYS A 119 12.12 5.25 30.45
N ALA A 120 12.32 6.29 29.65
CA ALA A 120 11.69 7.59 29.87
C ALA A 120 10.97 8.08 28.61
N ARG A 121 11.69 8.23 27.50
CA ARG A 121 11.17 8.89 26.30
C ARG A 121 11.73 8.30 25.02
N LEU A 122 10.85 7.98 24.09
CA LEU A 122 11.17 7.58 22.72
C LEU A 122 10.63 8.66 21.78
N ILE A 123 11.53 9.28 21.01
CA ILE A 123 11.16 10.20 19.93
C ILE A 123 11.30 9.44 18.61
N ILE A 124 10.28 9.47 17.77
CA ILE A 124 10.30 8.88 16.44
C ILE A 124 9.92 9.95 15.44
N VAL A 125 10.73 10.18 14.42
CA VAL A 125 10.41 11.12 13.33
C VAL A 125 10.39 10.36 12.02
N CYS A 126 9.24 10.39 11.35
CA CYS A 126 9.03 9.75 10.05
C CYS A 126 7.97 10.52 9.25
N PRO A 127 8.21 10.85 7.95
CA PRO A 127 7.31 11.70 7.16
C PRO A 127 5.91 11.13 6.95
N TRP A 128 5.78 9.80 6.92
CA TRP A 128 4.58 9.07 6.55
C TRP A 128 4.22 8.02 7.61
N LEU A 129 2.94 7.68 7.69
CA LEU A 129 2.34 6.82 8.71
C LEU A 129 1.38 5.82 8.03
N ASN A 130 1.88 4.63 7.71
CA ASN A 130 1.14 3.65 6.91
C ASN A 130 0.87 2.36 7.69
N CYS A 131 -0.34 1.81 7.58
CA CYS A 131 -0.77 0.62 8.32
C CYS A 131 -0.06 -0.68 7.92
N ASN A 132 0.57 -0.75 6.74
CA ASN A 132 1.42 -1.88 6.36
C ASN A 132 2.70 -1.95 7.22
N SER A 133 3.10 -0.84 7.83
CA SER A 133 4.26 -0.76 8.72
C SER A 133 3.83 -0.56 10.19
N ILE A 134 2.76 0.20 10.43
CA ILE A 134 2.09 0.34 11.72
C ILE A 134 0.92 -0.65 11.75
N ASP A 135 1.27 -1.92 11.84
CA ASP A 135 0.32 -3.02 11.97
C ASP A 135 -0.10 -3.22 13.43
N GLU A 136 -1.02 -4.18 13.67
CA GLU A 136 -1.48 -4.52 15.01
C GLU A 136 -0.30 -4.94 15.93
N HIS A 137 0.72 -5.58 15.37
CA HIS A 137 1.89 -6.00 16.13
C HIS A 137 2.70 -4.81 16.65
N LEU A 138 2.98 -3.80 15.81
CA LEU A 138 3.66 -2.59 16.23
C LEU A 138 2.80 -1.76 17.17
N LEU A 139 1.50 -1.63 16.92
CA LEU A 139 0.58 -0.93 17.82
C LEU A 139 0.59 -1.56 19.22
N ASN A 140 0.64 -2.89 19.30
CA ASN A 140 0.80 -3.59 20.58
C ASN A 140 2.15 -3.31 21.25
N LYS A 141 3.24 -3.15 20.49
CA LYS A 141 4.53 -2.71 21.05
C LYS A 141 4.49 -1.27 21.56
N PHE A 142 3.81 -0.36 20.87
CA PHE A 142 3.55 1.00 21.39
C PHE A 142 2.78 0.94 22.71
N LYS A 143 1.65 0.22 22.76
CA LYS A 143 0.86 0.02 23.99
C LYS A 143 1.70 -0.56 25.12
N ASN A 144 2.51 -1.58 24.85
CA ASN A 144 3.40 -2.18 25.85
C ASN A 144 4.44 -1.19 26.38
N CYS A 145 4.99 -0.32 25.52
CA CYS A 145 5.89 0.74 25.94
C CYS A 145 5.19 1.79 26.81
N LEU A 146 4.01 2.27 26.39
CA LEU A 146 3.22 3.25 27.13
C LEU A 146 2.74 2.70 28.50
N ASN A 147 2.39 1.42 28.57
CA ASN A 147 2.03 0.74 29.81
C ASN A 147 3.19 0.61 30.81
N ARG A 148 4.45 0.75 30.35
CA ARG A 148 5.63 0.92 31.23
C ARG A 148 5.84 2.37 31.67
N ASN A 149 4.86 3.24 31.45
CA ASN A 149 4.91 4.67 31.76
C ASN A 149 6.07 5.40 31.06
N CYS A 150 6.43 4.94 29.85
CA CYS A 150 7.39 5.60 28.98
C CYS A 150 6.64 6.50 28.00
N GLN A 151 7.21 7.67 27.68
CA GLN A 151 6.65 8.61 26.71
C GLN A 151 7.05 8.20 25.29
N ILE A 152 6.14 8.33 24.33
CA ILE A 152 6.40 8.21 22.90
C ILE A 152 5.94 9.50 22.21
N ASP A 153 6.85 10.19 21.54
CA ASP A 153 6.51 11.31 20.67
C ASP A 153 6.78 10.93 19.21
N ILE A 154 5.79 11.10 18.34
CA ILE A 154 5.93 10.86 16.90
C ILE A 154 5.83 12.18 16.13
N GLY A 155 6.92 12.55 15.46
CA GLY A 155 7.00 13.65 14.52
C GLY A 155 6.70 13.19 13.10
N TRP A 156 5.74 13.81 12.42
CA TRP A 156 5.28 13.30 11.14
C TRP A 156 4.83 14.37 10.13
N GLY A 157 4.47 13.91 8.94
CA GLY A 157 3.89 14.70 7.85
C GLY A 157 4.94 15.22 6.88
N TYR A 158 4.71 15.05 5.59
CA TYR A 158 5.63 15.46 4.53
C TYR A 158 5.15 16.75 3.88
N LEU A 159 5.98 17.81 3.86
CA LEU A 159 5.60 19.09 3.25
C LEU A 159 5.26 18.97 1.76
N GLY A 160 5.87 18.00 1.05
CA GLY A 160 5.54 17.75 -0.35
C GLY A 160 4.11 17.29 -0.56
N ASP A 161 3.47 16.70 0.45
CA ASP A 161 2.08 16.27 0.39
C ASP A 161 1.09 17.41 0.66
N ARG A 162 1.54 18.65 0.94
CA ARG A 162 0.74 19.90 1.09
C ARG A 162 -0.73 19.73 1.52
N SER A 163 -1.65 19.59 0.57
CA SER A 163 -3.11 19.51 0.78
C SER A 163 -3.61 18.10 1.16
N ASN A 164 -2.77 17.10 1.00
CA ASN A 164 -3.03 15.67 1.23
C ASN A 164 -2.29 15.14 2.46
N ILE A 165 -1.58 15.99 3.21
CA ILE A 165 -1.01 15.59 4.51
C ILE A 165 -2.16 15.05 5.37
N GLY A 166 -2.02 13.80 5.79
CA GLY A 166 -3.05 13.12 6.54
C GLY A 166 -4.16 12.43 5.74
N LYS A 167 -4.11 12.48 4.41
CA LYS A 167 -5.08 11.80 3.54
C LYS A 167 -4.44 10.68 2.72
N GLY A 168 -5.24 9.67 2.42
CA GLY A 168 -4.86 8.58 1.53
C GLY A 168 -3.89 7.58 2.16
N TRP A 169 -3.36 6.69 1.32
CA TRP A 169 -2.63 5.51 1.77
C TRP A 169 -1.39 5.83 2.63
N LYS A 170 -0.71 6.96 2.40
CA LYS A 170 0.51 7.34 3.16
C LYS A 170 0.27 7.68 4.64
N TYR A 171 -0.98 7.92 5.02
CA TYR A 171 -1.37 8.39 6.35
C TYR A 171 -2.51 7.55 6.96
N ASN A 172 -2.78 6.38 6.41
CA ASN A 172 -3.94 5.57 6.78
C ASN A 172 -3.85 4.93 8.18
N ALA A 173 -2.68 4.95 8.83
CA ALA A 173 -2.53 4.54 10.24
C ALA A 173 -2.77 5.69 11.23
N LEU A 174 -3.04 6.92 10.76
CA LEU A 174 -3.15 8.06 11.66
C LEU A 174 -4.32 7.92 12.64
N GLY A 175 -5.45 7.34 12.21
CA GLY A 175 -6.60 7.12 13.09
C GLY A 175 -6.25 6.27 14.31
N ASP A 176 -5.53 5.15 14.10
CA ASP A 176 -5.09 4.26 15.17
C ASP A 176 -4.12 4.97 16.13
N LEU A 177 -3.24 5.81 15.60
CA LEU A 177 -2.30 6.59 16.42
C LEU A 177 -2.99 7.72 17.19
N GLN A 178 -4.04 8.33 16.64
CA GLN A 178 -4.87 9.31 17.34
C GLN A 178 -5.65 8.66 18.48
N GLU A 179 -6.19 7.46 18.28
CA GLU A 179 -6.82 6.69 19.36
C GLU A 179 -5.81 6.38 20.48
N LEU A 180 -4.55 6.08 20.13
CA LEU A 180 -3.48 5.93 21.13
C LEU A 180 -3.17 7.24 21.87
N GLU A 181 -3.11 8.37 21.16
CA GLU A 181 -2.91 9.70 21.76
C GLU A 181 -4.03 10.05 22.76
N GLU A 182 -5.28 9.75 22.40
CA GLU A 182 -6.45 9.94 23.27
C GLU A 182 -6.41 8.99 24.48
N SER A 183 -6.09 7.71 24.26
CA SER A 183 -6.08 6.67 25.30
C SER A 183 -4.93 6.82 26.30
N TYR A 184 -3.79 7.35 25.86
CA TYR A 184 -2.57 7.52 26.66
C TYR A 184 -2.19 9.00 26.78
N SER A 185 -3.16 9.83 27.15
CA SER A 185 -3.00 11.28 27.27
C SER A 185 -1.80 11.65 28.16
N GLY A 186 -0.87 12.43 27.59
CA GLY A 186 0.36 12.88 28.25
C GLY A 186 1.54 11.91 28.16
N LEU A 187 1.34 10.69 27.66
CA LEU A 187 2.41 9.72 27.39
C LEU A 187 2.62 9.46 25.91
N PHE A 188 1.58 9.57 25.08
CA PHE A 188 1.70 9.49 23.63
C PHE A 188 1.37 10.85 23.02
N ARG A 189 2.19 11.30 22.07
CA ARG A 189 1.99 12.58 21.39
C ARG A 189 2.32 12.50 19.91
N LEU A 190 1.43 13.02 19.09
CA LEU A 190 1.66 13.26 17.67
C LEU A 190 2.02 14.73 17.45
N LYS A 191 3.06 14.98 16.65
CA LYS A 191 3.50 16.33 16.29
C LYS A 191 3.64 16.43 14.78
N LEU A 192 2.80 17.24 14.13
CA LEU A 192 2.96 17.51 12.70
C LEU A 192 4.13 18.46 12.47
N LEU A 193 5.20 17.94 11.87
CA LEU A 193 6.44 18.66 11.62
C LEU A 193 6.55 19.18 10.19
N GLY A 194 5.97 18.49 9.20
CA GLY A 194 6.25 18.82 7.80
C GLY A 194 7.71 18.51 7.44
N THR A 195 8.14 17.27 7.66
CA THR A 195 9.52 16.84 7.51
C THR A 195 9.66 15.75 6.44
N HIS A 196 10.90 15.53 5.98
CA HIS A 196 11.32 14.33 5.24
C HIS A 196 12.40 13.57 6.01
N GLU A 197 12.56 13.91 7.29
CA GLU A 197 13.57 13.33 8.15
C GLU A 197 13.11 12.00 8.69
N ASN A 198 14.10 11.17 8.99
CA ASN A 198 13.86 9.83 9.46
C ASN A 198 14.91 9.47 10.51
N PHE A 199 14.48 9.56 11.76
CA PHE A 199 15.33 9.26 12.90
C PHE A 199 14.49 8.82 14.09
N LEU A 200 15.14 8.17 15.05
CA LEU A 200 14.59 7.95 16.37
C LEU A 200 15.63 8.25 17.44
N VAL A 201 15.16 8.59 18.64
CA VAL A 201 15.99 8.82 19.81
C VAL A 201 15.39 8.05 20.98
N CYS A 202 16.18 7.17 21.59
CA CYS A 202 15.78 6.40 22.76
C CYS A 202 16.49 6.94 24.00
N ASP A 203 15.73 7.63 24.86
CA ASP A 203 16.25 8.35 26.03
C ASP A 203 17.46 9.24 25.65
N GLU A 204 18.45 9.37 26.53
CA GLU A 204 19.77 9.93 26.19
C GLU A 204 20.79 8.83 25.86
N LYS A 205 20.32 7.62 25.49
CA LYS A 205 21.16 6.43 25.36
C LYS A 205 21.69 6.23 23.94
N PHE A 206 20.81 6.32 22.95
CA PHE A 206 21.19 6.19 21.55
C PHE A 206 20.20 6.91 20.63
N ALA A 207 20.69 7.25 19.45
CA ALA A 207 19.88 7.74 18.34
C ALA A 207 20.19 6.93 17.07
N PHE A 208 19.19 6.85 16.20
CA PHE A 208 19.34 6.28 14.87
C PHE A 208 18.86 7.28 13.83
N VAL A 209 19.63 7.47 12.76
CA VAL A 209 19.28 8.31 11.62
C VAL A 209 19.49 7.49 10.36
N GLY A 210 18.49 7.41 9.49
CA GLY A 210 18.58 6.53 8.31
C GLY A 210 17.67 6.93 7.16
N SER A 211 17.76 6.17 6.06
CA SER A 211 16.95 6.38 4.85
C SER A 211 15.62 5.63 4.86
N HIS A 212 15.51 4.53 5.62
CA HIS A 212 14.31 3.67 5.63
C HIS A 212 13.16 4.25 6.44
N ASN A 213 12.07 4.67 5.79
CA ASN A 213 10.86 5.16 6.46
C ASN A 213 10.13 4.03 7.22
N PHE A 214 10.64 3.65 8.39
CA PHE A 214 10.23 2.45 9.13
C PHE A 214 8.86 2.56 9.82
N LEU A 215 8.10 3.65 9.64
CA LEU A 215 6.66 3.76 9.96
C LEU A 215 5.75 3.80 8.72
N ALA A 216 6.33 3.72 7.52
CA ALA A 216 5.60 3.82 6.25
C ALA A 216 5.86 2.66 5.30
N SER A 217 7.01 2.02 5.41
CA SER A 217 7.44 0.93 4.55
C SER A 217 7.68 -0.33 5.38
N GLY A 218 7.19 -1.46 4.89
CA GLY A 218 7.45 -2.78 5.48
C GLY A 218 8.92 -3.20 5.36
N GLU A 219 9.24 -4.40 5.86
CA GLU A 219 10.60 -4.93 5.90
C GLU A 219 11.04 -5.57 4.57
N GLU A 220 10.08 -6.06 3.78
CA GLU A 220 10.34 -6.76 2.53
C GLU A 220 10.56 -5.76 1.40
N SER A 221 11.82 -5.55 1.01
CA SER A 221 12.19 -4.80 -0.18
C SER A 221 13.55 -5.21 -0.70
N LEU A 222 13.72 -5.09 -2.02
CA LEU A 222 15.03 -5.19 -2.68
C LEU A 222 15.78 -3.85 -2.67
N GLU A 223 15.12 -2.76 -2.26
CA GLU A 223 15.74 -1.45 -2.12
C GLU A 223 16.70 -1.42 -0.94
N ARG A 224 17.93 -0.98 -1.20
CA ARG A 224 18.95 -0.86 -0.18
C ARG A 224 18.72 0.37 0.68
N GLU A 225 18.86 0.22 1.98
CA GLU A 225 18.73 1.31 2.94
C GLU A 225 20.00 1.41 3.79
N VAL A 226 20.26 2.59 4.34
CA VAL A 226 21.39 2.78 5.23
C VAL A 226 21.02 3.74 6.34
N GLY A 227 21.56 3.47 7.53
CA GLY A 227 21.49 4.37 8.66
C GLY A 227 22.69 4.25 9.58
N VAL A 228 22.75 5.15 10.54
CA VAL A 228 23.77 5.21 11.58
C VAL A 228 23.07 5.14 12.92
N LEU A 229 23.43 4.14 13.71
CA LEU A 229 23.15 4.07 15.14
C LEU A 229 24.32 4.73 15.89
N THR A 230 24.01 5.65 16.81
CA THR A 230 25.03 6.42 17.53
C THR A 230 24.68 6.57 19.01
N SER A 231 25.71 6.49 19.86
CA SER A 231 25.63 6.85 21.29
C SER A 231 26.25 8.23 21.59
N ASP A 232 26.45 9.05 20.56
CA ASP A 232 27.07 10.37 20.67
C ASP A 232 26.10 11.37 21.31
N SER A 233 26.41 11.81 22.53
CA SER A 233 25.55 12.67 23.35
C SER A 233 25.21 14.01 22.68
N GLU A 234 26.14 14.57 21.90
CA GLU A 234 25.91 15.80 21.16
C GLU A 234 24.90 15.62 20.04
N ILE A 235 24.98 14.49 19.31
CA ILE A 235 24.04 14.16 18.24
C ILE A 235 22.66 13.88 18.83
N ILE A 236 22.61 13.07 19.89
CA ILE A 236 21.37 12.74 20.60
C ILE A 236 20.68 14.02 21.09
N GLN A 237 21.41 14.89 21.80
CA GLN A 237 20.84 16.13 22.30
C GLN A 237 20.43 17.07 21.15
N GLY A 238 21.22 17.11 20.07
CA GLY A 238 20.88 17.87 18.87
C GLY A 238 19.55 17.43 18.24
N LEU A 239 19.30 16.12 18.15
CA LEU A 239 18.05 15.55 17.62
C LEU A 239 16.87 15.78 18.57
N ILE A 240 17.07 15.65 19.89
CA ILE A 240 16.05 15.97 20.90
C ILE A 240 15.63 17.44 20.78
N ASN A 241 16.60 18.36 20.79
CA ASN A 241 16.34 19.79 20.67
C ASN A 241 15.63 20.09 19.34
N ARG A 242 16.07 19.47 18.24
CA ARG A 242 15.45 19.64 16.94
C ARG A 242 13.98 19.22 16.93
N PHE A 243 13.64 18.11 17.59
CA PHE A 243 12.26 17.68 17.72
C PHE A 243 11.46 18.63 18.62
N ASP A 244 11.99 19.01 19.78
CA ASP A 244 11.29 19.81 20.78
C ASP A 244 11.06 21.25 20.32
N ASP A 245 12.10 21.89 19.78
CA ASP A 245 12.10 23.29 19.33
C ASP A 245 11.40 23.48 17.98
N GLY A 246 11.17 22.40 17.22
CA GLY A 246 10.46 22.47 15.94
C GLY A 246 9.07 23.09 16.11
N GLU A 247 8.78 24.20 15.42
CA GLU A 247 7.43 24.76 15.37
C GLU A 247 6.50 23.71 14.74
N GLY A 248 5.57 23.18 15.54
CA GLY A 248 4.51 22.33 15.00
C GLY A 248 3.67 23.16 14.03
N LEU A 249 3.33 22.58 12.87
CA LEU A 249 2.37 23.21 11.97
C LEU A 249 1.03 23.34 12.73
N ASP A 250 0.38 24.50 12.63
CA ASP A 250 -0.80 24.87 13.42
C ASP A 250 -1.86 23.76 13.42
N GLU A 251 -2.07 23.14 14.59
CA GLU A 251 -3.08 22.10 14.85
C GLU A 251 -4.47 22.48 14.33
N SER A 252 -4.80 23.77 14.33
CA SER A 252 -6.10 24.24 13.85
C SER A 252 -6.20 24.34 12.32
N GLU A 253 -5.07 24.47 11.60
CA GLU A 253 -5.01 24.33 10.15
C GLU A 253 -5.06 22.85 9.75
N ILE A 254 -4.46 21.97 10.56
CA ILE A 254 -4.51 20.51 10.39
C ILE A 254 -5.92 20.01 10.65
N HIS A 255 -6.54 20.32 11.79
CA HIS A 255 -7.92 19.97 12.10
C HIS A 255 -8.90 20.60 11.11
N ARG A 256 -8.64 21.78 10.54
CA ARG A 256 -9.49 22.32 9.47
C ARG A 256 -9.35 21.53 8.18
N ARG A 257 -8.13 21.12 7.80
CA ARG A 257 -7.88 20.28 6.61
C ARG A 257 -8.37 18.85 6.83
N PHE A 258 -8.20 18.29 8.02
CA PHE A 258 -8.69 16.98 8.44
C PHE A 258 -10.20 16.96 8.62
N ALA A 259 -10.80 17.88 9.35
CA ALA A 259 -12.25 17.96 9.48
C ALA A 259 -12.90 18.30 8.14
N ALA A 260 -12.25 19.01 7.22
CA ALA A 260 -12.72 19.13 5.83
C ALA A 260 -12.50 17.85 5.01
N SER A 261 -11.66 16.91 5.46
CA SER A 261 -11.39 15.62 4.81
C SER A 261 -12.24 14.49 5.37
N VAL A 262 -12.47 14.49 6.67
CA VAL A 262 -13.41 13.65 7.41
C VAL A 262 -14.81 14.13 7.10
N LYS A 263 -15.07 15.45 7.04
CA LYS A 263 -16.27 15.95 6.34
C LYS A 263 -16.23 15.67 4.85
N SER A 264 -15.11 15.61 4.12
CA SER A 264 -15.16 15.10 2.74
C SER A 264 -15.08 13.56 2.65
N LEU A 265 -15.25 12.85 3.76
CA LEU A 265 -15.41 11.39 3.79
C LEU A 265 -16.81 11.05 4.32
N ASP A 266 -17.36 11.87 5.21
CA ASP A 266 -18.76 11.91 5.65
C ASP A 266 -19.68 12.68 4.67
N GLU A 267 -19.15 13.70 3.98
CA GLU A 267 -19.72 14.47 2.84
C GLU A 267 -19.10 14.03 1.49
N VAL A 268 -18.36 12.92 1.43
CA VAL A 268 -18.57 12.00 0.28
C VAL A 268 -19.89 11.28 0.53
N GLU A 269 -20.92 12.11 0.65
CA GLU A 269 -22.21 11.88 0.05
C GLU A 269 -21.94 11.30 -1.34
N TYR A 270 -22.50 10.13 -1.60
CA TYR A 270 -23.61 10.09 -2.55
C TYR A 270 -23.70 11.41 -3.34
N LEU A 271 -23.01 11.52 -4.48
CA LEU A 271 -23.25 12.62 -5.40
C LEU A 271 -24.31 12.17 -6.41
N PRO A 272 -25.62 12.36 -6.15
CA PRO A 272 -26.55 12.60 -7.24
C PRO A 272 -26.21 13.99 -7.79
N GLY A 273 -25.70 14.07 -9.02
CA GLY A 273 -25.68 15.33 -9.77
C GLY A 273 -24.33 15.89 -10.23
N VAL A 274 -23.23 15.13 -10.23
CA VAL A 274 -22.02 15.53 -11.00
C VAL A 274 -22.09 14.93 -12.41
N ILE A 275 -23.17 15.23 -13.11
CA ILE A 275 -23.19 15.28 -14.56
C ILE A 275 -23.81 16.64 -14.88
N ASP A 276 -22.99 17.54 -15.42
CA ASP A 276 -23.53 18.65 -16.20
C ASP A 276 -24.22 18.03 -17.42
N GLU A 277 -25.56 17.96 -17.40
CA GLU A 277 -26.37 17.41 -18.48
C GLU A 277 -26.19 18.18 -19.81
N SER A 278 -25.47 19.32 -19.80
CA SER A 278 -25.29 20.17 -20.98
C SER A 278 -24.07 19.85 -21.85
N GLU A 279 -23.16 18.95 -21.44
CA GLU A 279 -21.99 18.55 -22.27
C GLU A 279 -22.07 17.13 -22.87
N MET A 280 -23.23 16.49 -22.84
CA MET A 280 -23.44 15.21 -23.54
C MET A 280 -24.01 15.45 -24.95
N GLU A 281 -23.19 15.96 -25.87
CA GLU A 281 -23.51 15.89 -27.31
C GLU A 281 -23.45 14.42 -27.75
N PHE A 282 -24.62 13.80 -27.87
CA PHE A 282 -24.82 12.53 -28.55
C PHE A 282 -24.32 12.62 -29.99
N ARG A 283 -23.28 11.84 -30.32
CA ARG A 283 -23.03 11.42 -31.71
C ARG A 283 -23.60 10.01 -31.87
N ASP A 284 -24.77 9.95 -32.50
CA ASP A 284 -25.37 8.74 -33.05
C ASP A 284 -24.30 7.90 -33.76
N PHE A 285 -23.99 6.74 -33.20
CA PHE A 285 -23.42 5.64 -33.97
C PHE A 285 -24.50 4.59 -34.17
N SER A 286 -25.25 4.79 -35.25
CA SER A 286 -26.01 3.74 -35.93
C SER A 286 -25.06 2.58 -36.23
N MET A 287 -25.28 1.42 -35.63
CA MET A 287 -24.75 0.15 -36.12
C MET A 287 -25.91 -0.72 -36.56
N VAL A 288 -25.97 -0.86 -37.88
CA VAL A 288 -26.91 -1.66 -38.68
C VAL A 288 -26.91 -3.11 -38.17
N VAL A 289 -28.08 -3.58 -37.75
CA VAL A 289 -28.34 -5.00 -37.52
C VAL A 289 -28.58 -5.64 -38.88
N HIS A 290 -27.77 -6.62 -39.25
CA HIS A 290 -28.10 -7.53 -40.34
C HIS A 290 -28.92 -8.70 -39.76
N GLU A 291 -30.18 -8.76 -40.19
CA GLU A 291 -31.05 -9.93 -40.14
C GLU A 291 -30.49 -11.03 -41.03
N ASP A 292 -30.63 -12.29 -40.62
CA ASP A 292 -30.92 -13.45 -41.50
C ASP A 292 -31.45 -14.62 -40.63
N GLU A 293 -32.75 -14.89 -40.79
CA GLU A 293 -33.56 -16.13 -40.93
C GLU A 293 -32.90 -17.51 -40.61
N GLU A 294 -33.54 -18.63 -40.25
CA GLU A 294 -34.88 -19.11 -39.84
C GLU A 294 -34.67 -20.60 -39.45
N GLU A 295 -35.46 -21.17 -38.54
CA GLU A 295 -36.27 -22.39 -38.75
C GLU A 295 -36.86 -22.94 -37.42
N GLU A 296 -38.16 -23.21 -37.49
CA GLU A 296 -39.09 -23.64 -36.43
C GLU A 296 -39.23 -25.17 -36.31
N GLU A 297 -39.75 -25.67 -35.18
CA GLU A 297 -40.78 -26.73 -35.05
C GLU A 297 -41.20 -26.81 -33.55
N GLU A 298 -42.37 -26.34 -33.10
CA GLU A 298 -43.71 -27.02 -32.98
C GLU A 298 -43.72 -28.22 -31.97
N VAL A 299 -44.64 -28.47 -30.99
CA VAL A 299 -46.01 -28.01 -30.64
C VAL A 299 -46.41 -28.40 -29.16
N GLU A 300 -47.36 -27.65 -28.57
CA GLU A 300 -48.61 -28.06 -27.84
C GLU A 300 -48.76 -28.45 -26.31
N TYR A 301 -49.24 -27.46 -25.52
CA TYR A 301 -50.35 -27.36 -24.52
C TYR A 301 -50.71 -28.39 -23.38
N LEU A 302 -50.55 -27.90 -22.11
CA LEU A 302 -51.47 -27.81 -20.91
C LEU A 302 -52.27 -29.02 -20.33
N PRO A 303 -52.94 -28.94 -19.13
CA PRO A 303 -52.67 -28.35 -17.79
C PRO A 303 -52.91 -29.34 -16.60
N GLY A 304 -52.67 -28.91 -15.35
CA GLY A 304 -52.50 -29.77 -14.15
C GLY A 304 -53.72 -30.34 -13.41
N VAL A 305 -53.45 -31.09 -12.32
CA VAL A 305 -54.37 -31.45 -11.22
C VAL A 305 -53.58 -31.61 -9.90
N VAL A 306 -54.29 -31.28 -8.84
CA VAL A 306 -54.01 -31.00 -7.42
C VAL A 306 -53.80 -32.27 -6.56
N ASP A 307 -52.85 -32.16 -5.62
CA ASP A 307 -52.80 -32.59 -4.20
C ASP A 307 -53.14 -34.04 -3.75
N GLU A 308 -52.30 -34.56 -2.83
CA GLU A 308 -52.64 -35.14 -1.52
C GLU A 308 -51.54 -36.12 -1.03
N ASN A 309 -50.76 -35.71 -0.03
CA ASN A 309 -50.68 -36.35 1.30
C ASN A 309 -49.48 -35.86 2.16
N GLU A 310 -49.84 -35.08 3.19
CA GLU A 310 -49.25 -35.02 4.54
C GLU A 310 -48.84 -36.42 5.08
N MET A 311 -47.97 -36.65 6.07
CA MET A 311 -47.28 -35.88 7.11
C MET A 311 -46.31 -36.89 7.77
N GLU A 312 -45.14 -36.44 8.26
CA GLU A 312 -44.71 -36.76 9.63
C GLU A 312 -43.59 -35.81 10.07
N PHE A 313 -43.94 -34.87 10.94
CA PHE A 313 -43.02 -34.13 11.79
C PHE A 313 -42.67 -34.98 13.00
N GLN A 314 -41.39 -35.04 13.39
CA GLN A 314 -40.94 -34.92 14.79
C GLN A 314 -39.41 -34.73 14.85
N ASN A 315 -38.93 -33.52 15.16
CA ASN A 315 -38.41 -33.17 16.48
C ASN A 315 -37.64 -31.84 16.46
N ILE A 316 -38.05 -30.94 17.36
CA ILE A 316 -37.36 -29.72 17.73
C ILE A 316 -36.20 -30.10 18.66
N SER A 317 -34.99 -29.63 18.37
CA SER A 317 -34.00 -29.32 19.40
C SER A 317 -33.12 -28.17 18.95
N MET A 318 -33.10 -27.11 19.77
CA MET A 318 -32.12 -26.03 19.71
C MET A 318 -30.71 -26.59 19.87
N MET A 319 -29.77 -26.07 19.08
CA MET A 319 -28.37 -25.89 19.46
C MET A 319 -27.76 -24.81 18.59
N VAL A 320 -27.12 -23.87 19.27
CA VAL A 320 -26.26 -22.79 18.76
C VAL A 320 -25.02 -23.44 18.15
N ASP A 321 -24.55 -22.95 17.01
CA ASP A 321 -23.16 -22.54 16.78
C ASP A 321 -22.93 -22.22 15.29
N GLU A 322 -21.92 -21.38 15.09
CA GLU A 322 -21.45 -20.64 13.91
C GLU A 322 -21.17 -21.52 12.66
N GLU A 323 -21.27 -20.91 11.47
CA GLU A 323 -20.53 -21.16 10.22
C GLU A 323 -21.24 -20.39 9.07
N GLU A 324 -20.72 -19.22 8.68
CA GLU A 324 -19.93 -18.99 7.44
C GLU A 324 -20.72 -19.21 6.14
N GLU A 325 -21.19 -18.11 5.54
CA GLU A 325 -21.51 -18.05 4.10
C GLU A 325 -20.62 -16.98 3.46
N GLU A 326 -19.51 -17.43 2.88
CA GLU A 326 -18.66 -16.66 1.97
C GLU A 326 -19.37 -16.51 0.61
N GLU A 327 -19.55 -15.28 0.12
CA GLU A 327 -19.94 -15.05 -1.28
C GLU A 327 -18.69 -15.02 -2.17
N GLU A 328 -18.56 -16.07 -2.97
CA GLU A 328 -17.51 -16.35 -3.94
C GLU A 328 -17.30 -15.20 -4.95
N GLU A 329 -16.14 -14.56 -4.86
CA GLU A 329 -15.51 -13.91 -6.00
C GLU A 329 -15.16 -15.01 -7.00
N SER A 330 -15.58 -14.89 -8.26
CA SER A 330 -15.32 -15.89 -9.31
C SER A 330 -13.81 -16.00 -9.59
N GLN A 331 -13.10 -16.71 -8.73
CA GLN A 331 -11.71 -17.07 -8.93
C GLN A 331 -11.71 -18.36 -9.72
N GLU A 332 -11.10 -18.33 -10.91
CA GLU A 332 -10.72 -19.59 -11.55
C GLU A 332 -9.96 -20.45 -10.53
N PRO A 333 -10.26 -21.77 -10.45
CA PRO A 333 -9.73 -22.62 -9.40
C PRO A 333 -8.20 -22.53 -9.39
N VAL A 334 -7.62 -22.29 -8.21
CA VAL A 334 -6.17 -22.19 -8.03
C VAL A 334 -5.52 -23.48 -8.55
N VAL A 335 -4.64 -23.32 -9.53
CA VAL A 335 -3.89 -24.41 -10.15
C VAL A 335 -2.57 -24.56 -9.41
N SER A 336 -2.27 -25.78 -8.95
CA SER A 336 -0.99 -26.05 -8.28
C SER A 336 0.18 -25.94 -9.25
N ALA A 337 1.37 -25.65 -8.72
CA ALA A 337 2.60 -25.60 -9.51
C ALA A 337 2.86 -26.91 -10.28
N GLU A 338 2.56 -28.06 -9.67
CA GLU A 338 2.72 -29.38 -10.28
C GLU A 338 1.80 -29.58 -11.48
N GLU A 339 0.54 -29.16 -11.38
CA GLU A 339 -0.43 -29.31 -12.45
C GLU A 339 -0.13 -28.38 -13.63
N PHE A 340 0.27 -27.15 -13.34
CA PHE A 340 0.76 -26.22 -14.35
C PHE A 340 1.99 -26.77 -15.09
N LEU A 341 2.99 -27.27 -14.34
CA LEU A 341 4.20 -27.85 -14.92
C LEU A 341 3.90 -29.11 -15.74
N ARG A 342 2.92 -29.93 -15.32
CA ARG A 342 2.47 -31.11 -16.07
C ARG A 342 1.88 -30.69 -17.41
N ARG A 343 0.92 -29.77 -17.42
CA ARG A 343 0.28 -29.24 -18.65
C ARG A 343 1.29 -28.60 -19.60
N TYR A 344 2.20 -27.79 -19.05
CA TYR A 344 3.31 -27.21 -19.81
C TYR A 344 4.21 -28.29 -20.44
N SER A 345 4.56 -29.34 -19.68
CA SER A 345 5.38 -30.45 -20.20
C SER A 345 4.66 -31.30 -21.27
N GLU A 346 3.33 -31.28 -21.29
CA GLU A 346 2.49 -31.93 -22.30
C GLU A 346 2.34 -31.08 -23.57
N GLY A 347 2.92 -29.88 -23.60
CA GLY A 347 2.98 -29.00 -24.76
C GLY A 347 1.87 -27.96 -24.81
N GLU A 348 1.12 -27.78 -23.73
CA GLU A 348 0.20 -26.65 -23.60
C GLU A 348 0.99 -25.35 -23.40
N LEU A 349 0.63 -24.34 -24.19
CA LEU A 349 1.33 -23.06 -24.22
C LEU A 349 0.39 -21.86 -24.01
N ASP A 350 -0.93 -22.06 -23.97
CA ASP A 350 -1.89 -20.98 -23.71
C ASP A 350 -2.53 -21.18 -22.33
N PHE A 351 -2.14 -20.33 -21.40
CA PHE A 351 -2.62 -20.28 -20.03
C PHE A 351 -3.22 -18.91 -19.71
N THR A 352 -3.89 -18.29 -20.70
CA THR A 352 -4.57 -17.01 -20.49
C THR A 352 -5.56 -17.12 -19.33
N GLY A 353 -5.46 -16.22 -18.35
CA GLY A 353 -6.36 -16.17 -17.18
C GLY A 353 -6.01 -17.11 -16.03
N ILE A 354 -4.98 -17.97 -16.17
CA ILE A 354 -4.72 -19.02 -15.17
C ILE A 354 -4.47 -18.46 -13.76
N ASN A 355 -5.05 -19.10 -12.75
CA ASN A 355 -4.80 -18.76 -11.36
C ASN A 355 -3.66 -19.60 -10.77
N LEU A 356 -2.47 -19.00 -10.64
CA LEU A 356 -1.26 -19.57 -10.04
C LEU A 356 -0.93 -18.91 -8.70
N SER A 357 -1.94 -18.37 -8.01
CA SER A 357 -1.71 -17.74 -6.71
C SER A 357 -1.08 -18.72 -5.70
N GLY A 358 -0.06 -18.26 -4.98
CA GLY A 358 0.70 -19.09 -4.04
C GLY A 358 1.57 -20.20 -4.66
N ALA A 359 1.62 -20.35 -5.99
CA ALA A 359 2.37 -21.41 -6.65
C ALA A 359 3.89 -21.21 -6.53
N ASP A 360 4.64 -22.28 -6.25
CA ASP A 360 6.10 -22.25 -6.25
C ASP A 360 6.66 -22.69 -7.61
N LEU A 361 7.10 -21.71 -8.41
CA LEU A 361 7.76 -21.91 -9.70
C LEU A 361 9.25 -21.54 -9.64
N SER A 362 9.83 -21.49 -8.44
CA SER A 362 11.23 -21.08 -8.26
C SER A 362 12.20 -21.98 -9.01
N GLY A 363 13.20 -21.36 -9.64
CA GLY A 363 14.23 -22.04 -10.43
C GLY A 363 13.72 -22.77 -11.68
N LYS A 364 12.45 -22.62 -12.08
CA LYS A 364 11.90 -23.26 -13.28
C LYS A 364 12.21 -22.43 -14.53
N SER A 365 12.60 -23.11 -15.60
CA SER A 365 12.82 -22.47 -16.89
C SER A 365 11.70 -22.84 -17.84
N PHE A 366 10.99 -21.83 -18.32
CA PHE A 366 9.94 -21.93 -19.32
C PHE A 366 10.49 -21.35 -20.62
N SER A 367 10.84 -22.22 -21.56
CA SER A 367 11.35 -21.83 -22.87
C SER A 367 10.34 -22.19 -23.94
N GLY A 368 9.78 -21.20 -24.63
CA GLY A 368 8.87 -21.43 -25.74
C GLY A 368 8.22 -20.13 -26.18
N SER A 369 8.53 -19.68 -27.40
CA SER A 369 8.21 -18.34 -27.95
C SER A 369 6.73 -18.04 -28.18
N LYS A 370 5.84 -18.79 -27.52
CA LYS A 370 4.39 -18.76 -27.65
C LYS A 370 3.71 -19.04 -26.30
N LEU A 371 4.44 -18.95 -25.18
CA LEU A 371 3.86 -19.22 -23.87
C LEU A 371 3.03 -18.00 -23.46
N ASN A 372 1.71 -18.14 -23.54
CA ASN A 372 0.78 -17.07 -23.22
C ASN A 372 0.31 -17.22 -21.77
N LEU A 373 0.72 -16.27 -20.93
CA LEU A 373 0.29 -16.12 -19.53
C LEU A 373 -0.50 -14.82 -19.32
N SER A 374 -1.10 -14.28 -20.39
CA SER A 374 -1.87 -13.03 -20.31
C SER A 374 -3.01 -13.18 -19.31
N ASN A 375 -3.21 -12.19 -18.44
CA ASN A 375 -4.22 -12.21 -17.37
C ASN A 375 -4.05 -13.33 -16.33
N ALA A 376 -2.89 -14.01 -16.26
CA ALA A 376 -2.62 -14.98 -15.21
C ALA A 376 -2.49 -14.29 -13.84
N ASN A 377 -3.03 -14.91 -12.79
CA ASN A 377 -2.91 -14.46 -11.41
C ASN A 377 -1.70 -15.11 -10.74
N PHE A 378 -0.71 -14.30 -10.36
CA PHE A 378 0.50 -14.73 -9.64
C PHE A 378 0.57 -14.19 -8.20
N ASN A 379 -0.55 -13.78 -7.61
CA ASN A 379 -0.55 -13.25 -6.25
C ASN A 379 0.09 -14.26 -5.28
N ALA A 380 1.11 -13.82 -4.54
CA ALA A 380 1.91 -14.63 -3.64
C ALA A 380 2.63 -15.86 -4.28
N ALA A 381 2.76 -15.93 -5.60
CA ALA A 381 3.54 -16.98 -6.25
C ALA A 381 5.06 -16.77 -6.07
N ASN A 382 5.81 -17.84 -5.83
CA ASN A 382 7.27 -17.79 -5.75
C ASN A 382 7.88 -17.98 -7.15
N LEU A 383 8.34 -16.88 -7.76
CA LEU A 383 9.00 -16.87 -9.07
C LEU A 383 10.54 -16.72 -8.98
N SER A 384 11.13 -16.88 -7.79
CA SER A 384 12.56 -16.64 -7.60
C SER A 384 13.42 -17.54 -8.50
N GLY A 385 14.25 -16.92 -9.35
CA GLY A 385 15.09 -17.66 -10.31
C GLY A 385 14.32 -18.39 -11.41
N ALA A 386 13.01 -18.15 -11.57
CA ALA A 386 12.28 -18.62 -12.72
C ALA A 386 12.74 -17.85 -13.97
N SER A 387 12.94 -18.55 -15.09
CA SER A 387 13.32 -17.94 -16.37
C SER A 387 12.20 -18.13 -17.39
N PHE A 388 11.75 -17.04 -17.99
CA PHE A 388 10.77 -17.00 -19.08
C PHE A 388 11.43 -16.54 -20.38
N GLU A 389 12.68 -16.96 -20.62
CA GLU A 389 13.43 -16.53 -21.80
C GLU A 389 12.75 -17.03 -23.09
N SER A 390 12.36 -16.05 -23.91
CA SER A 390 11.56 -16.23 -25.13
C SER A 390 10.22 -16.92 -24.85
N ALA A 391 9.43 -16.42 -23.89
CA ALA A 391 8.01 -16.74 -23.70
C ALA A 391 7.12 -15.87 -24.59
#